data_AF-A0A1V4HAB3-F1
#
_entry.id   AF-A0A1V4HAB3-F1
#
_cell.length_a   1.000
_cell.length_b   1.000
_cell.length_c   1.000
_cell.angle_alpha   90.00
_cell.angle_beta   90.00
_cell.angle_gamma   90.00
#
_symmetry.space_group_name_H-M   'P 1'
#
loop_
_entity.id
_entity.type
_entity.pdbx_description
1 polymer ?
#
loop_
_entity_poly.entity_id
_entity_poly.type
_entity_poly.pdbx_seq_one_letter_code
_entity_poly.pdbx_strand_id
1 'polypeptide(L)'
;MKAGKAFAYVAHMKPGYETKEAISTDTPMVAARIISPVTSTSSIANIMFSIAKNSKDPERAMMFLNLLYSDKELINLIDYGIEGKHYVKKGDLIGFPNGVDTQNATYSPNHGWEWGNQFLSIQPMV
;
A
#
# COMPACT_ATOMS: atom_id res chain seq x y z
N MET A 1 -12.69 -15.15 -9.47
CA MET A 1 -11.41 -15.45 -10.15
C MET A 1 -10.74 -16.65 -9.49
N LYS A 2 -10.08 -16.51 -8.33
CA LYS A 2 -9.37 -17.64 -7.65
C LYS A 2 -10.20 -18.92 -7.44
N ALA A 3 -11.48 -18.79 -7.10
CA ALA A 3 -12.38 -19.94 -6.94
C ALA A 3 -12.90 -20.54 -8.27
N GLY A 4 -12.41 -20.07 -9.43
CA GLY A 4 -12.85 -20.50 -10.76
C GLY A 4 -14.22 -20.00 -11.23
N LYS A 5 -14.91 -19.16 -10.44
CA LYS A 5 -16.31 -18.77 -10.70
C LYS A 5 -16.52 -17.47 -11.50
N ALA A 6 -15.47 -16.73 -11.82
CA ALA A 6 -15.56 -15.49 -12.57
C ALA A 6 -14.41 -15.38 -13.56
N PHE A 7 -14.67 -14.76 -14.71
CA PHE A 7 -13.71 -14.58 -15.80
C PHE A 7 -13.05 -13.19 -15.81
N ALA A 8 -13.77 -12.14 -15.40
CA ALA A 8 -13.28 -10.77 -15.35
C ALA A 8 -13.99 -9.95 -14.28
N TYR A 9 -13.41 -8.80 -13.91
CA TYR A 9 -13.99 -7.80 -13.01
C TYR A 9 -13.44 -6.41 -13.36
N VAL A 10 -14.13 -5.37 -12.92
CA VAL A 10 -13.70 -3.97 -13.10
C VAL A 10 -12.96 -3.52 -11.85
N ALA A 11 -11.84 -2.82 -12.03
CA ALA A 11 -11.05 -2.27 -10.93
C ALA A 11 -10.37 -0.96 -11.31
N HIS A 12 -10.04 -0.14 -10.32
CA HIS A 12 -9.11 0.96 -10.47
C HIS A 12 -7.69 0.40 -10.55
N MET A 13 -6.97 0.77 -11.60
CA MET A 13 -5.68 0.15 -11.93
C MET A 13 -4.52 1.10 -11.62
N LYS A 14 -3.46 0.53 -11.07
CA LYS A 14 -2.14 1.17 -10.93
C LYS A 14 -1.11 0.45 -11.82
N PRO A 15 0.08 1.02 -12.07
CA PRO A 15 1.14 0.28 -12.76
C PRO A 15 1.42 -1.07 -12.07
N GLY A 16 1.53 -2.15 -12.86
CA GLY A 16 1.78 -3.51 -12.36
C GLY A 16 0.56 -4.22 -11.75
N TYR A 17 -0.65 -3.69 -11.92
CA TYR A 17 -1.87 -4.28 -11.37
C TYR A 17 -2.13 -5.69 -11.89
N GLU A 18 -1.90 -5.95 -13.17
CA GLU A 18 -2.08 -7.25 -13.81
C GLU A 18 -1.18 -8.33 -13.20
N THR A 19 0.09 -8.02 -12.91
CA THR A 19 1.02 -8.94 -12.27
C THR A 19 0.55 -9.30 -10.86
N LYS A 20 0.12 -8.30 -10.09
CA LYS A 20 -0.43 -8.51 -8.76
C LYS A 20 -1.68 -9.39 -8.79
N GLU A 21 -2.61 -9.10 -9.68
CA GLU A 21 -3.86 -9.85 -9.75
C GLU A 21 -3.65 -11.26 -10.31
N ALA A 22 -2.68 -11.46 -11.21
CA ALA A 22 -2.31 -12.79 -11.68
C ALA A 22 -1.83 -13.68 -10.52
N ILE A 23 -0.99 -13.14 -9.64
CA ILE A 23 -0.49 -13.86 -8.45
C ILE A 23 -1.63 -14.10 -7.45
N SER A 24 -2.44 -13.09 -7.16
CA SER A 24 -3.57 -13.19 -6.23
C SER A 24 -4.61 -14.24 -6.67
N THR A 25 -4.88 -14.30 -7.98
CA THR A 25 -5.89 -15.18 -8.57
C THR A 25 -5.36 -16.55 -8.99
N ASP A 26 -4.04 -16.74 -8.96
CA ASP A 26 -3.35 -17.94 -9.46
C ASP A 26 -3.72 -18.26 -10.93
N THR A 27 -3.85 -17.21 -11.76
CA THR A 27 -4.25 -17.32 -13.17
C THR A 27 -3.66 -16.17 -13.95
N PRO A 28 -3.14 -16.37 -15.17
CA PRO A 28 -2.67 -15.26 -16.01
C PRO A 28 -3.76 -14.21 -16.23
N MET A 29 -3.47 -12.96 -15.86
CA MET A 29 -4.38 -11.82 -15.98
C MET A 29 -3.89 -10.83 -17.02
N VAL A 30 -4.82 -10.24 -17.76
CA VAL A 30 -4.57 -9.11 -18.66
C VAL A 30 -5.42 -7.91 -18.27
N ALA A 31 -4.84 -6.73 -18.45
CA ALA A 31 -5.40 -5.46 -18.06
C ALA A 31 -5.94 -4.72 -19.31
N ALA A 32 -7.27 -4.68 -19.47
CA ALA A 32 -7.91 -3.92 -20.54
C ALA A 32 -8.33 -2.53 -20.06
N ARG A 33 -7.74 -1.47 -20.62
CA ARG A 33 -8.14 -0.09 -20.32
C ARG A 33 -9.41 0.26 -21.09
N ILE A 34 -10.53 0.33 -20.37
CA ILE A 34 -11.85 0.65 -20.93
C ILE A 34 -12.22 2.13 -20.88
N ILE A 35 -11.42 2.93 -20.15
CA ILE A 35 -11.54 4.39 -20.07
C ILE A 35 -10.17 5.05 -20.24
N SER A 36 -10.16 6.28 -20.73
CA SER A 36 -8.97 7.13 -20.69
C SER A 36 -8.54 7.40 -19.24
N PRO A 37 -7.24 7.52 -18.96
CA PRO A 37 -6.77 7.94 -17.64
C PRO A 37 -7.25 9.37 -17.37
N VAL A 38 -8.17 9.51 -16.43
CA VAL A 38 -8.72 10.79 -16.00
C VAL A 38 -8.33 11.04 -14.54
N THR A 39 -7.99 12.28 -14.23
CA THR A 39 -7.82 12.77 -12.86
C THR A 39 -8.98 13.71 -12.56
N SER A 40 -9.67 13.46 -11.45
CA SER A 40 -10.72 14.32 -10.92
C SER A 40 -10.29 14.92 -9.58
N THR A 41 -10.93 15.99 -9.15
CA THR A 41 -10.74 16.53 -7.79
C THR A 41 -10.96 15.47 -6.72
N SER A 42 -11.96 14.59 -6.90
CA SER A 42 -12.21 13.48 -5.98
C SER A 42 -11.08 12.45 -5.93
N SER A 43 -10.37 12.21 -7.04
CA SER A 43 -9.20 11.32 -7.06
C SER A 43 -7.99 11.92 -6.34
N ILE A 44 -7.85 13.25 -6.33
CA ILE A 44 -6.77 13.96 -5.63
C ILE A 44 -7.09 14.11 -4.14
N ALA A 45 -8.33 14.46 -3.80
CA ALA A 45 -8.78 14.68 -2.43
C ALA A 45 -9.15 13.38 -1.69
N ASN A 46 -8.87 12.21 -2.27
CA ASN A 46 -9.29 10.92 -1.72
C ASN A 46 -8.64 10.64 -0.35
N ILE A 47 -7.40 11.08 -0.16
CA ILE A 47 -6.64 10.89 1.08
C ILE A 47 -6.06 12.24 1.47
N MET A 48 -6.58 12.81 2.56
CA MET A 48 -6.13 14.09 3.07
C MET A 48 -5.88 14.01 4.57
N PHE A 49 -4.72 14.47 5.00
CA PHE A 49 -4.46 14.73 6.40
C PHE A 49 -5.01 16.10 6.79
N SER A 50 -5.56 16.20 7.99
CA SER A 50 -6.05 17.45 8.55
C SER A 50 -5.54 17.60 9.97
N ILE A 51 -5.18 18.82 10.35
CA ILE A 51 -4.81 19.19 11.72
C ILE A 51 -6.04 19.81 12.37
N ALA A 52 -6.45 19.27 13.51
CA ALA A 52 -7.59 19.79 14.25
C ALA A 52 -7.37 21.26 14.65
N LYS A 53 -8.41 22.10 14.51
CA LYS A 53 -8.34 23.54 14.81
C LYS A 53 -7.87 23.83 16.24
N ASN A 54 -8.20 22.96 17.19
CA ASN A 54 -7.84 23.05 18.59
C ASN A 54 -6.60 22.21 18.97
N SER A 55 -5.79 21.78 17.99
CA SER A 55 -4.52 21.13 18.27
C SER A 55 -3.69 22.02 19.19
N LYS A 56 -3.17 21.43 20.27
CA LYS A 56 -2.27 22.14 21.19
C LYS A 56 -0.91 22.43 20.56
N ASP A 57 -0.59 21.75 19.46
CA ASP A 57 0.70 21.86 18.78
C ASP A 57 0.57 21.57 17.27
N PRO A 58 0.00 22.51 16.49
CA PRO A 58 -0.19 22.33 15.05
C PRO A 58 1.14 22.30 14.28
N GLU A 59 2.18 22.98 14.78
CA GLU A 59 3.49 23.02 14.14
C GLU A 59 4.16 21.64 14.18
N ARG A 60 4.22 20.99 15.35
CA ARG A 60 4.77 19.63 15.45
C ARG A 60 3.92 18.60 14.70
N ALA A 61 2.61 18.77 14.66
CA ALA A 61 1.74 17.92 13.84
C ALA A 61 2.10 18.02 12.35
N MET A 62 2.32 19.24 11.84
CA MET A 62 2.73 19.45 10.46
C MET A 62 4.14 18.90 10.18
N MET A 63 5.07 19.03 11.13
CA MET A 63 6.40 18.40 11.01
C MET A 63 6.30 16.89 10.87
N PHE A 64 5.47 16.22 11.67
CA PHE A 64 5.24 14.78 11.56
C PHE A 64 4.62 14.41 10.21
N LEU A 65 3.59 15.14 9.75
CA LEU A 65 3.00 14.92 8.43
C LEU A 65 4.03 15.07 7.30
N ASN A 66 4.94 16.04 7.41
CA ASN A 66 6.03 16.21 6.44
C ASN A 66 6.99 15.01 6.44
N LEU A 67 7.30 14.42 7.60
CA LEU A 67 8.15 13.23 7.69
C LEU A 67 7.56 12.04 6.91
N LEU A 68 6.23 11.90 6.85
CA LEU A 68 5.59 10.85 6.04
C LEU A 68 5.96 10.94 4.55
N TYR A 69 6.39 12.11 4.06
CA TYR A 69 6.75 12.34 2.66
C TYR A 69 8.27 12.32 2.40
N SER A 70 9.10 12.35 3.45
CA SER A 70 10.56 12.49 3.32
C SER A 70 11.38 11.42 4.04
N ASP A 71 10.81 10.73 5.02
CA ASP A 71 11.52 9.77 5.86
C ASP A 71 11.17 8.33 5.45
N LYS A 72 12.16 7.64 4.90
CA LYS A 72 12.02 6.24 4.45
C LYS A 72 11.83 5.27 5.60
N GLU A 73 12.47 5.48 6.75
CA GLU A 73 12.34 4.54 7.86
C GLU A 73 10.94 4.65 8.48
N LEU A 74 10.44 5.87 8.65
CA LEU A 74 9.10 6.12 9.18
C LEU A 74 8.02 5.50 8.31
N ILE A 75 8.06 5.71 6.98
CA ILE A 75 7.01 5.18 6.11
C ILE A 75 7.00 3.66 6.10
N ASN A 76 8.19 3.03 6.09
CA ASN A 76 8.29 1.57 6.11
C ASN A 76 7.86 0.98 7.46
N LEU A 77 8.07 1.71 8.56
CA LEU A 77 7.56 1.32 9.86
C LEU A 77 6.02 1.33 9.88
N ILE A 78 5.38 2.32 9.26
CA ILE A 78 3.92 2.41 9.15
C ILE A 78 3.36 1.37 8.17
N ASP A 79 4.04 1.11 7.06
CA ASP A 79 3.53 0.20 6.04
C ASP A 79 3.69 -1.27 6.43
N TYR A 80 4.82 -1.61 7.07
CA TYR A 80 5.25 -3.00 7.25
C TYR A 80 5.64 -3.34 8.70
N GLY A 81 5.77 -2.35 9.57
CA GLY A 81 6.16 -2.55 10.95
C GLY A 81 7.67 -2.75 11.13
N ILE A 82 8.02 -3.46 12.21
CA ILE A 82 9.41 -3.75 12.60
C ILE A 82 9.98 -4.96 11.83
N GLU A 83 11.14 -4.79 11.21
CA GLU A 83 11.89 -5.87 10.54
C GLU A 83 12.30 -6.98 11.53
N GLY A 84 12.22 -8.25 11.09
CA GLY A 84 12.47 -9.42 11.91
C GLY A 84 11.29 -9.83 12.81
N LYS A 85 10.33 -8.93 13.06
CA LYS A 85 9.11 -9.22 13.83
C LYS A 85 7.86 -9.31 12.95
N HIS A 86 7.65 -8.32 12.08
CA HIS A 86 6.45 -8.22 11.24
C HIS A 86 6.74 -8.58 9.79
N TYR A 87 7.95 -8.30 9.31
CA TYR A 87 8.41 -8.66 7.97
C TYR A 87 9.90 -9.05 7.97
N VAL A 88 10.34 -9.73 6.92
CA VAL A 88 11.76 -9.99 6.63
C VAL A 88 12.07 -9.58 5.19
N LYS A 89 13.26 -9.02 4.95
CA LYS A 89 13.73 -8.73 3.58
C LYS A 89 14.19 -10.00 2.87
N LYS A 90 13.85 -10.10 1.59
CA LYS A 90 14.30 -11.14 0.64
C LYS A 90 14.76 -10.45 -0.64
N GLY A 91 16.03 -10.02 -0.66
CA GLY A 91 16.54 -9.13 -1.70
C GLY A 91 15.87 -7.76 -1.62
N ASP A 92 15.34 -7.28 -2.74
CA ASP A 92 14.63 -5.99 -2.83
C ASP A 92 13.16 -6.05 -2.39
N LEU A 93 12.67 -7.24 -2.03
CA LEU A 93 11.29 -7.48 -1.64
C LEU A 93 11.19 -7.83 -0.16
N ILE A 94 9.98 -7.75 0.41
CA ILE A 94 9.70 -8.22 1.78
C ILE A 94 8.69 -9.37 1.78
N GLY A 95 8.76 -10.21 2.80
CA GLY A 95 7.75 -11.23 3.07
C GLY A 95 7.54 -11.46 4.56
N PHE A 96 6.65 -12.37 4.90
CA PHE A 96 6.40 -12.74 6.29
C PHE A 96 7.59 -13.49 6.91
N PRO A 97 7.84 -13.29 8.23
CA PRO A 97 8.75 -14.14 9.00
C PRO A 97 8.32 -15.61 8.98
N ASN A 98 9.23 -16.51 9.33
CA ASN A 98 8.94 -17.95 9.37
C ASN A 98 7.78 -18.26 10.34
N GLY A 99 6.81 -19.04 9.87
CA GLY A 99 5.62 -19.40 10.64
C GLY A 99 4.54 -18.31 10.70
N VAL A 100 4.75 -17.17 10.04
CA VAL A 100 3.76 -16.09 9.92
C VAL A 100 3.15 -16.11 8.52
N ASP A 101 1.83 -15.94 8.45
CA ASP A 101 1.04 -15.80 7.23
C ASP A 101 -0.05 -14.74 7.39
N THR A 102 -0.91 -14.60 6.39
CA THR A 102 -2.01 -13.61 6.42
C THR A 102 -3.08 -13.88 7.48
N GLN A 103 -3.12 -15.08 8.07
CA GLN A 103 -4.10 -15.45 9.10
C GLN A 103 -3.62 -15.13 10.51
N ASN A 104 -2.30 -15.13 10.74
CA ASN A 104 -1.72 -14.94 12.06
C ASN A 104 -0.79 -13.71 12.19
N ALA A 105 -0.56 -12.98 11.11
CA ALA A 105 0.24 -11.75 11.14
C ALA A 105 -0.35 -10.71 12.11
N THR A 106 0.46 -10.27 13.06
CA THR A 106 0.05 -9.24 14.04
C THR A 106 0.09 -7.82 13.47
N TYR A 107 0.75 -7.63 12.32
CA TYR A 107 0.83 -6.35 11.63
C TYR A 107 0.96 -6.58 10.11
N SER A 108 -0.15 -6.41 9.40
CA SER A 108 -0.19 -6.49 7.93
C SER A 108 -1.36 -5.65 7.43
N PRO A 109 -1.30 -4.31 7.59
CA PRO A 109 -2.44 -3.46 7.29
C PRO A 109 -2.82 -3.50 5.80
N ASN A 110 -1.85 -3.68 4.89
CA ASN A 110 -2.10 -3.64 3.44
C ASN A 110 -2.72 -2.30 2.96
N HIS A 111 -2.45 -1.21 3.70
CA HIS A 111 -2.96 0.14 3.46
C HIS A 111 -1.83 1.16 3.23
N GLY A 112 -0.63 0.72 2.82
CA GLY A 112 0.51 1.62 2.60
C GLY A 112 0.31 2.67 1.50
N TRP A 113 -0.71 2.50 0.66
CA TRP A 113 -1.11 3.49 -0.34
C TRP A 113 -1.75 4.75 0.27
N GLU A 114 -2.16 4.70 1.54
CA GLU A 114 -2.81 5.80 2.26
C GLU A 114 -1.81 6.74 2.92
N TRP A 115 -0.56 6.33 3.04
CA TRP A 115 0.43 7.03 3.82
C TRP A 115 1.46 7.71 2.92
N GLY A 116 1.61 9.01 3.12
CA GLY A 116 2.80 9.76 2.72
C GLY A 116 3.27 9.55 1.27
N ASN A 117 4.58 9.41 1.10
CA ASN A 117 5.21 9.21 -0.20
C ASN A 117 5.54 7.72 -0.44
N GLN A 118 4.68 7.05 -1.21
CA GLN A 118 4.83 5.62 -1.52
C GLN A 118 6.13 5.27 -2.29
N PHE A 119 6.79 6.23 -2.94
CA PHE A 119 8.09 5.97 -3.59
C PHE A 119 9.21 5.67 -2.60
N LEU A 120 9.04 6.02 -1.31
CA LEU A 120 9.98 5.70 -0.25
C LEU A 120 9.74 4.31 0.36
N SER A 121 8.54 3.74 0.20
CA SER A 121 8.17 2.43 0.75
C SER A 121 8.89 1.29 0.01
N ILE A 122 9.30 0.28 0.78
CA ILE A 122 9.83 -0.99 0.27
C ILE A 122 8.72 -1.70 -0.49
N GLN A 123 9.02 -2.43 -1.55
CA GLN A 123 8.00 -3.19 -2.27
C GLN A 123 7.78 -4.56 -1.61
N PRO A 124 6.53 -4.95 -1.31
CA PRO A 124 6.24 -6.29 -0.82
C PRO A 124 6.41 -7.30 -1.94
N MET A 125 6.83 -8.53 -1.60
CA MET A 125 6.68 -9.65 -2.53
C MET A 125 5.21 -9.72 -2.92
N VAL A 126 5.01 -9.66 -4.23
CA VAL A 126 3.70 -9.77 -4.88
C VAL A 126 3.21 -11.21 -4.76
#